data_AF-A0A6H3F9J1-F1
#
_entry.id   AF-A0A6H3F9J1-F1
#
_cell.length_a   1.000
_cell.length_b   1.000
_cell.length_c   1.000
_cell.angle_alpha   90.00
_cell.angle_beta   90.00
_cell.angle_gamma   90.00
#
_symmetry.space_group_name_H-M   'P 1'
#
loop_
_entity.id
_entity.type
_entity.pdbx_description
1 polymer ?
#
loop_
_entity_poly.entity_id
_entity_poly.type
_entity_poly.pdbx_seq_one_letter_code
_entity_poly.pdbx_strand_id
1 'polypeptide(L)'
;MATFNLRRFSKPEMLRRIDRKHLIAFLEPHAAYFSARGVELPPVQQEDGLDYNALSHLLLTPDSTTPDDLAEALFYVNEVSTPEGFDSIQDEIAGTDIDVEIGENAAPADLAIQVWMADREIIEKVHAEQFFMNVRSFEYFKTKKNPLPDFVLPSEETLAALESDLDEWFSKKRRGKYSKVFVYPKEGHTWFLVRHGKPYAREAVIEAGESTSQYFRPEKFDVLAYNPVIGEIRMNAETKGEKELYRKKFGFHLFGDEEFFNERSRFDLEPLRQIGEDALLCDDVDGIEYVRLKEVQVFWGGAHKDVEIRRSEDIFASLRDRGASLPGGGKIIKASFQIKFEGSKTPRSVILSSGNRAQFKRDGDAEVIERWLGLRGFIVGAGGVSDE
;
A
#
# COMPACT_ATOMS: atom_id res chain seq x y z
N MET A 1 -17.65 -3.97 -7.67
CA MET A 1 -17.07 -2.62 -7.90
C MET A 1 -16.74 -1.92 -6.57
N ALA A 2 -15.53 -1.36 -6.39
CA ALA A 2 -15.43 -0.13 -5.60
C ALA A 2 -16.31 0.89 -6.34
N THR A 3 -17.28 1.47 -5.66
CA THR A 3 -18.26 2.37 -6.29
C THR A 3 -17.50 3.39 -7.14
N PHE A 4 -17.70 3.39 -8.46
CA PHE A 4 -17.09 4.35 -9.38
C PHE A 4 -17.61 5.73 -8.99
N ASN A 5 -16.92 6.37 -8.04
CA ASN A 5 -17.38 7.54 -7.33
C ASN A 5 -16.47 8.70 -7.71
N LEU A 6 -16.69 9.23 -8.90
CA LEU A 6 -16.03 10.41 -9.41
C LEU A 6 -16.53 11.66 -8.68
N ARG A 7 -16.27 11.79 -7.37
CA ARG A 7 -16.78 12.90 -6.54
C ARG A 7 -16.45 14.28 -7.12
N ARG A 8 -15.35 14.39 -7.88
CA ARG A 8 -14.91 15.63 -8.54
C ARG A 8 -15.54 15.86 -9.90
N PHE A 9 -15.94 14.81 -10.62
CA PHE A 9 -16.60 14.91 -11.92
C PHE A 9 -18.14 14.74 -11.86
N SER A 10 -18.67 14.43 -10.68
CA SER A 10 -20.09 14.16 -10.45
C SER A 10 -20.93 15.41 -10.16
N LYS A 11 -20.32 16.59 -10.02
CA LYS A 11 -21.06 17.84 -9.74
C LYS A 11 -20.59 18.98 -10.62
N PRO A 12 -21.50 19.82 -11.16
CA PRO A 12 -21.13 21.00 -11.95
C PRO A 12 -20.20 21.94 -11.19
N GLU A 13 -20.43 22.12 -9.89
CA GLU A 13 -19.61 22.95 -9.00
C GLU A 13 -18.17 22.44 -8.87
N MET A 14 -17.98 21.13 -8.92
CA MET A 14 -16.66 20.51 -8.82
C MET A 14 -15.92 20.57 -10.16
N LEU A 15 -16.62 20.40 -11.28
CA LEU A 15 -16.05 20.63 -12.61
C LEU A 15 -15.56 22.07 -12.80
N ARG A 16 -16.28 23.05 -12.23
CA ARG A 16 -15.85 24.47 -12.24
C ARG A 16 -14.60 24.77 -11.41
N ARG A 17 -14.13 23.81 -10.58
CA ARG A 17 -12.87 23.94 -9.85
C ARG A 17 -11.64 23.53 -10.67
N ILE A 18 -11.86 22.97 -11.85
CA ILE A 18 -10.83 22.64 -12.83
C ILE A 18 -10.79 23.79 -13.82
N ASP A 19 -9.60 24.25 -14.20
CA ASP A 19 -9.47 25.23 -15.26
C ASP A 19 -10.13 24.70 -16.54
N ARG A 20 -10.97 25.53 -17.13
CA ARG A 20 -11.77 25.17 -18.29
C ARG A 20 -10.91 24.67 -19.45
N LYS A 21 -9.72 25.24 -19.66
CA LYS A 21 -8.83 24.85 -20.75
C LYS A 21 -8.31 23.44 -20.55
N HIS A 22 -7.86 23.11 -19.33
CA HIS A 22 -7.41 21.75 -18.99
C HIS A 22 -8.56 20.75 -19.10
N LEU A 23 -9.75 21.09 -18.59
CA LEU A 23 -10.91 20.21 -18.68
C LEU A 23 -11.31 19.92 -20.13
N ILE A 24 -11.32 20.93 -21.01
CA ILE A 24 -11.62 20.71 -22.43
C ILE A 24 -10.55 19.85 -23.09
N ALA A 25 -9.26 20.18 -22.90
CA ALA A 25 -8.16 19.42 -23.48
C ALA A 25 -8.16 17.95 -23.03
N PHE A 26 -8.51 17.70 -21.76
CA PHE A 26 -8.63 16.36 -21.19
C PHE A 26 -9.76 15.53 -21.83
N LEU A 27 -10.87 16.17 -22.21
CA LEU A 27 -12.05 15.51 -22.77
C LEU A 27 -12.07 15.47 -24.30
N GLU A 28 -11.29 16.33 -24.96
CA GLU A 28 -11.20 16.46 -26.42
C GLU A 28 -10.91 15.13 -27.14
N PRO A 29 -10.02 14.23 -26.66
CA PRO A 29 -9.81 12.91 -27.29
C PRO A 29 -11.10 12.08 -27.42
N HIS A 30 -12.11 12.37 -26.60
CA HIS A 30 -13.40 11.69 -26.56
C HIS A 30 -14.56 12.57 -27.04
N ALA A 31 -14.29 13.67 -27.74
CA ALA A 31 -15.31 14.62 -28.20
C ALA A 31 -16.48 13.95 -28.93
N ALA A 32 -16.20 12.96 -29.78
CA ALA A 32 -17.23 12.22 -30.51
C ALA A 32 -18.24 11.50 -29.59
N TYR A 33 -17.79 10.98 -28.44
CA TYR A 33 -18.66 10.37 -27.43
C TYR A 33 -19.55 11.41 -26.75
N PHE A 34 -19.00 12.58 -26.42
CA PHE A 34 -19.76 13.69 -25.83
C PHE A 34 -20.82 14.23 -26.82
N SER A 35 -20.43 14.49 -28.07
CA SER A 35 -21.35 14.97 -29.12
C SER A 35 -22.47 13.97 -29.40
N ALA A 36 -22.16 12.67 -29.47
CA ALA A 36 -23.17 11.60 -29.64
C ALA A 36 -24.20 11.57 -28.51
N ARG A 37 -23.84 12.06 -27.32
CA ARG A 37 -24.70 12.16 -26.13
C ARG A 37 -25.23 13.57 -25.88
N GLY A 38 -25.12 14.47 -26.87
CA GLY A 38 -25.72 15.80 -26.87
C GLY A 38 -24.94 16.88 -26.11
N VAL A 39 -23.65 16.66 -25.84
CA VAL A 39 -22.75 17.64 -25.22
C VAL A 39 -21.64 18.00 -26.20
N GLU A 40 -21.64 19.24 -26.68
CA GLU A 40 -20.57 19.74 -27.54
C GLU A 40 -19.46 20.39 -26.70
N LEU A 41 -18.22 19.97 -26.92
CA LEU A 41 -17.06 20.60 -26.29
C LEU A 41 -16.69 21.87 -27.09
N PRO A 42 -16.74 23.06 -26.47
CA PRO A 42 -16.35 24.29 -27.16
C PRO A 42 -14.83 24.30 -27.41
N PRO A 43 -14.35 25.07 -28.41
CA PRO A 43 -12.92 25.29 -28.58
C PRO A 43 -12.28 25.87 -27.32
N VAL A 44 -11.04 25.45 -27.03
CA VAL A 44 -10.28 25.87 -25.85
C VAL A 44 -10.15 27.39 -25.76
N GLN A 45 -10.05 28.08 -26.91
CA GLN A 45 -9.86 29.54 -27.00
C GLN A 45 -11.13 30.36 -26.71
N GLN A 46 -12.32 29.74 -26.79
CA GLN A 46 -13.56 30.44 -26.46
C GLN A 46 -13.65 30.64 -24.94
N GLU A 47 -14.08 31.79 -24.41
CA GLU A 47 -14.10 32.00 -22.94
C GLU A 47 -15.34 31.39 -22.27
N ASP A 48 -16.46 31.28 -23.00
CA ASP A 48 -17.74 30.77 -22.51
C ASP A 48 -18.28 29.61 -23.37
N GLY A 49 -19.31 28.91 -22.88
CA GLY A 49 -20.08 27.94 -23.68
C GLY A 49 -19.93 26.47 -23.30
N LEU A 50 -19.20 26.14 -22.22
CA LEU A 50 -19.19 24.79 -21.68
C LEU A 50 -20.38 24.59 -20.73
N ASP A 51 -21.31 23.69 -21.08
CA ASP A 51 -22.43 23.35 -20.20
C ASP A 51 -22.01 22.32 -19.14
N TYR A 52 -21.58 22.83 -17.99
CA TYR A 52 -21.18 22.01 -16.84
C TYR A 52 -22.30 21.12 -16.29
N ASN A 53 -23.59 21.50 -16.45
CA ASN A 53 -24.69 20.68 -15.97
C ASN A 53 -24.89 19.46 -16.88
N ALA A 54 -24.93 19.69 -18.19
CA ALA A 54 -25.04 18.62 -19.18
C ALA A 54 -23.83 17.67 -19.10
N LEU A 55 -22.62 18.23 -18.99
CA LEU A 55 -21.40 17.46 -18.82
C LEU A 55 -21.42 16.61 -17.54
N SER A 56 -21.77 17.21 -16.40
CA SER A 56 -21.86 16.48 -15.12
C SER A 56 -22.90 15.35 -15.18
N HIS A 57 -24.05 15.57 -15.82
CA HIS A 57 -25.09 14.56 -15.95
C HIS A 57 -24.61 13.37 -16.81
N LEU A 58 -23.92 13.66 -17.92
CA LEU A 58 -23.35 12.64 -18.80
C LEU A 58 -22.29 11.80 -18.07
N LEU A 59 -21.35 12.44 -17.37
CA LEU A 59 -20.30 11.73 -16.60
C LEU A 59 -20.86 10.91 -15.43
N LEU A 60 -22.03 11.29 -14.89
CA LEU A 60 -22.75 10.53 -13.87
C LEU A 60 -23.56 9.34 -14.41
N THR A 61 -23.78 9.29 -15.73
CA THR A 61 -24.59 8.27 -16.38
C THR A 61 -23.76 7.51 -17.41
N PRO A 62 -22.66 6.84 -17.00
CA PRO A 62 -21.92 5.98 -17.91
C PRO A 62 -22.84 4.87 -18.42
N ASP A 63 -22.69 4.54 -19.69
CA ASP A 63 -23.40 3.46 -20.37
C ASP A 63 -22.39 2.52 -21.06
N SER A 64 -22.89 1.50 -21.75
CA SER A 64 -22.05 0.52 -22.46
C SER A 64 -21.23 1.10 -23.62
N THR A 65 -21.41 2.39 -23.97
CA THR A 65 -20.65 3.09 -25.01
C THR A 65 -19.59 4.03 -24.45
N THR A 66 -19.48 4.12 -23.11
CA THR A 66 -18.44 4.94 -22.47
C THR A 66 -17.06 4.38 -22.81
N PRO A 67 -16.14 5.19 -23.37
CA PRO A 67 -14.78 4.73 -23.66
C PRO A 67 -14.05 4.31 -22.38
N ASP A 68 -13.42 3.13 -22.42
CA ASP A 68 -12.71 2.56 -21.26
C ASP A 68 -11.55 3.47 -20.81
N ASP A 69 -10.84 4.07 -21.76
CA ASP A 69 -9.73 4.98 -21.51
C ASP A 69 -10.16 6.32 -20.90
N LEU A 70 -11.34 6.83 -21.25
CA LEU A 70 -11.95 7.98 -20.58
C LEU A 70 -12.30 7.64 -19.12
N ALA A 71 -12.93 6.48 -18.90
CA ALA A 71 -13.31 6.05 -17.55
C ALA A 71 -12.09 5.86 -16.65
N GLU A 72 -11.01 5.29 -17.19
CA GLU A 72 -9.72 5.13 -16.53
C GLU A 72 -9.08 6.48 -16.19
N ALA A 73 -8.98 7.39 -17.16
CA ALA A 73 -8.42 8.71 -16.96
C ALA A 73 -9.16 9.49 -15.86
N LEU A 74 -10.50 9.49 -15.90
CA LEU A 74 -11.33 10.14 -14.89
C LEU A 74 -11.12 9.54 -13.50
N PHE A 75 -10.95 8.22 -13.41
CA PHE A 75 -10.69 7.53 -12.16
C PHE A 75 -9.35 7.96 -11.56
N TYR A 76 -8.25 7.80 -12.29
CA TYR A 76 -6.91 8.12 -11.77
C TYR A 76 -6.76 9.59 -11.40
N VAL A 77 -7.16 10.50 -12.28
CA VAL A 77 -7.12 11.94 -12.01
C VAL A 77 -7.95 12.27 -10.76
N ASN A 78 -9.15 11.71 -10.62
CA ASN A 78 -9.98 11.94 -9.44
C ASN A 78 -9.29 11.51 -8.13
N GLU A 79 -8.66 10.35 -8.13
CA GLU A 79 -8.02 9.77 -6.93
C GLU A 79 -6.78 10.58 -6.49
N VAL A 80 -5.97 11.08 -7.44
CA VAL A 80 -4.75 11.84 -7.10
C VAL A 80 -4.97 13.35 -6.93
N SER A 81 -6.15 13.88 -7.27
CA SER A 81 -6.45 15.33 -7.19
C SER A 81 -6.55 15.88 -5.73
N THR A 82 -5.86 15.33 -4.75
CA THR A 82 -5.84 15.82 -3.35
C THR A 82 -4.64 16.74 -3.11
N PRO A 83 -4.60 17.52 -2.00
CA PRO A 83 -3.39 18.27 -1.64
C PRO A 83 -2.15 17.37 -1.53
N GLU A 84 -2.29 16.19 -0.93
CA GLU A 84 -1.18 15.23 -0.81
C GLU A 84 -0.76 14.69 -2.19
N GLY A 85 -1.72 14.40 -3.07
CA GLY A 85 -1.40 13.98 -4.42
C GLY A 85 -0.76 15.08 -5.26
N PHE A 86 -1.11 16.36 -5.02
CA PHE A 86 -0.44 17.49 -5.67
C PHE A 86 1.04 17.54 -5.29
N ASP A 87 1.36 17.48 -4.00
CA ASP A 87 2.75 17.47 -3.51
C ASP A 87 3.51 16.26 -4.09
N SER A 88 2.92 15.06 -4.06
CA SER A 88 3.53 13.85 -4.65
C SER A 88 3.74 13.96 -6.16
N ILE A 89 2.81 14.54 -6.91
CA ILE A 89 3.00 14.76 -8.35
C ILE A 89 4.15 15.75 -8.60
N GLN A 90 4.23 16.82 -7.82
CA GLN A 90 5.32 17.80 -7.93
C GLN A 90 6.70 17.17 -7.67
N ASP A 91 6.80 16.33 -6.63
CA ASP A 91 8.03 15.61 -6.33
C ASP A 91 8.43 14.66 -7.47
N GLU A 92 7.47 14.00 -8.11
CA GLU A 92 7.72 13.06 -9.21
C GLU A 92 8.11 13.73 -10.53
N ILE A 93 7.53 14.90 -10.85
CA ILE A 93 7.91 15.65 -12.05
C ILE A 93 9.18 16.48 -11.84
N ALA A 94 9.64 16.66 -10.60
CA ALA A 94 10.85 17.43 -10.31
C ALA A 94 12.08 16.80 -10.99
N GLY A 95 12.71 17.54 -11.90
CA GLY A 95 13.87 17.05 -12.64
C GLY A 95 13.54 16.20 -13.88
N THR A 96 12.27 16.10 -14.25
CA THR A 96 11.83 15.55 -15.55
C THR A 96 11.74 16.67 -16.60
N ASP A 97 11.78 16.31 -17.89
CA ASP A 97 11.61 17.25 -19.01
C ASP A 97 10.12 17.53 -19.34
N ILE A 98 9.20 17.25 -18.40
CA ILE A 98 7.76 17.39 -18.64
C ILE A 98 7.40 18.88 -18.61
N ASP A 99 6.88 19.35 -19.74
CA ASP A 99 6.42 20.73 -19.92
C ASP A 99 5.02 20.91 -19.31
N VAL A 100 4.97 21.14 -17.99
CA VAL A 100 3.75 21.42 -17.24
C VAL A 100 3.76 22.87 -16.76
N GLU A 101 2.73 23.64 -17.10
CA GLU A 101 2.58 24.99 -16.58
C GLU A 101 2.05 24.95 -15.14
N ILE A 102 2.97 24.90 -14.17
CA ILE A 102 2.63 25.02 -12.75
C ILE A 102 2.54 26.51 -12.39
N GLY A 103 1.39 27.12 -12.66
CA GLY A 103 1.11 28.47 -12.19
C GLY A 103 1.03 28.55 -10.66
N GLU A 104 1.27 29.74 -10.09
CA GLU A 104 1.18 29.98 -8.62
C GLU A 104 -0.18 29.58 -8.02
N ASN A 105 -1.23 29.60 -8.84
CA ASN A 105 -2.60 29.26 -8.45
C ASN A 105 -3.08 27.91 -9.01
N ALA A 106 -2.17 27.01 -9.42
CA ALA A 106 -2.53 25.71 -9.96
C ALA A 106 -3.30 24.87 -8.91
N ALA A 107 -4.49 24.40 -9.27
CA ALA A 107 -5.24 23.51 -8.38
C ALA A 107 -4.80 22.04 -8.56
N PRO A 108 -5.01 21.17 -7.54
CA PRO A 108 -4.66 19.75 -7.62
C PRO A 108 -5.15 19.01 -8.86
N ALA A 109 -6.37 19.29 -9.30
CA ALA A 109 -6.96 18.64 -10.46
C ALA A 109 -6.35 19.13 -11.79
N ASP A 110 -5.93 20.39 -11.86
CA ASP A 110 -5.28 20.94 -13.05
C ASP A 110 -3.92 20.29 -13.27
N LEU A 111 -3.12 20.19 -12.21
CA LEU A 111 -1.82 19.51 -12.25
C LEU A 111 -2.00 18.04 -12.64
N ALA A 112 -2.93 17.33 -11.99
CA ALA A 112 -3.18 15.92 -12.28
C ALA A 112 -3.60 15.68 -13.74
N ILE A 113 -4.44 16.54 -14.32
CA ILE A 113 -4.85 16.46 -15.73
C ILE A 113 -3.67 16.71 -16.67
N GLN A 114 -2.90 17.77 -16.44
CA GLN A 114 -1.77 18.11 -17.31
C GLN A 114 -0.72 17.00 -17.30
N VAL A 115 -0.36 16.50 -16.11
CA VAL A 115 0.59 15.39 -16.00
C VAL A 115 0.01 14.11 -16.60
N TRP A 116 -1.27 13.77 -16.39
CA TRP A 116 -1.89 12.61 -17.06
C TRP A 116 -1.80 12.69 -18.59
N MET A 117 -2.01 13.88 -19.15
CA MET A 117 -1.94 14.09 -20.60
C MET A 117 -0.51 14.01 -21.14
N ALA A 118 0.48 14.42 -20.35
CA ALA A 118 1.89 14.37 -20.75
C ALA A 118 2.53 13.00 -20.52
N ASP A 119 2.30 12.41 -19.35
CA ASP A 119 2.78 11.10 -18.93
C ASP A 119 1.83 10.45 -17.89
N ARG A 120 1.04 9.48 -18.37
CA ARG A 120 0.08 8.73 -17.53
C ARG A 120 0.78 7.92 -16.45
N GLU A 121 2.00 7.45 -16.67
CA GLU A 121 2.68 6.54 -15.74
C GLU A 121 2.98 7.23 -14.40
N ILE A 122 3.23 8.54 -14.39
CA ILE A 122 3.45 9.32 -13.16
C ILE A 122 2.20 9.37 -12.30
N ILE A 123 1.04 9.62 -12.90
CA ILE A 123 -0.22 9.66 -12.16
C ILE A 123 -0.59 8.27 -11.64
N GLU A 124 -0.36 7.23 -12.44
CA GLU A 124 -0.54 5.85 -12.00
C GLU A 124 0.38 5.55 -10.81
N LYS A 125 1.65 5.96 -10.87
CA LYS A 125 2.64 5.81 -9.78
C LYS A 125 2.16 6.51 -8.50
N VAL A 126 1.79 7.79 -8.58
CA VAL A 126 1.29 8.56 -7.43
C VAL A 126 0.01 7.94 -6.85
N HIS A 127 -0.92 7.49 -7.68
CA HIS A 127 -2.10 6.76 -7.20
C HIS A 127 -1.70 5.47 -6.48
N ALA A 128 -0.75 4.73 -7.06
CA ALA A 128 -0.27 3.47 -6.53
C ALA A 128 0.44 3.66 -5.17
N GLU A 129 1.16 4.75 -4.95
CA GLU A 129 1.72 5.12 -3.64
C GLU A 129 0.66 5.20 -2.54
N GLN A 130 -0.55 5.66 -2.82
CA GLN A 130 -1.59 5.75 -1.79
C GLN A 130 -1.98 4.37 -1.20
N PHE A 131 -1.67 3.27 -1.89
CA PHE A 131 -1.93 1.91 -1.42
C PHE A 131 -0.98 1.45 -0.31
N PHE A 132 0.31 1.83 -0.33
CA PHE A 132 1.26 1.33 0.69
C PHE A 132 0.84 1.80 2.10
N MET A 133 0.33 3.04 2.23
CA MET A 133 -0.09 3.62 3.51
C MET A 133 -1.20 2.84 4.23
N ASN A 134 -1.94 2.01 3.49
CA ASN A 134 -3.13 1.30 3.97
C ASN A 134 -2.89 -0.18 4.26
N VAL A 135 -1.73 -0.74 3.91
CA VAL A 135 -1.43 -2.15 4.19
C VAL A 135 -1.13 -2.36 5.67
N ARG A 136 -1.66 -3.46 6.21
CA ARG A 136 -1.70 -3.67 7.67
C ARG A 136 -1.07 -4.96 8.15
N SER A 137 -0.58 -5.81 7.25
CA SER A 137 -0.09 -7.13 7.65
C SER A 137 1.03 -7.56 6.73
N PHE A 138 2.18 -7.90 7.29
CA PHE A 138 3.31 -8.34 6.51
C PHE A 138 3.77 -9.73 6.94
N GLU A 139 4.26 -10.50 5.98
CA GLU A 139 5.03 -11.70 6.23
C GLU A 139 6.50 -11.43 5.93
N TYR A 140 7.37 -11.77 6.86
CA TYR A 140 8.77 -11.39 6.88
C TYR A 140 9.68 -12.55 6.50
N PHE A 141 10.67 -12.27 5.66
CA PHE A 141 11.68 -13.21 5.20
C PHE A 141 13.05 -12.55 5.22
N LYS A 142 14.10 -13.30 5.48
CA LYS A 142 15.47 -12.76 5.50
C LYS A 142 16.46 -13.67 4.83
N THR A 143 17.63 -13.14 4.55
CA THR A 143 18.78 -13.90 4.07
C THR A 143 19.66 -14.41 5.21
N LYS A 144 20.33 -15.56 4.97
CA LYS A 144 21.46 -16.03 5.80
C LYS A 144 22.79 -15.42 5.37
N LYS A 145 22.82 -14.76 4.20
CA LYS A 145 24.06 -14.29 3.61
C LYS A 145 24.66 -13.21 4.50
N ASN A 146 25.91 -13.42 4.90
CA ASN A 146 26.69 -12.50 5.71
C ASN A 146 28.14 -12.57 5.21
N PRO A 147 28.77 -11.46 4.78
CA PRO A 147 28.22 -10.10 4.71
C PRO A 147 27.05 -9.97 3.73
N LEU A 148 26.18 -8.99 3.98
CA LEU A 148 25.11 -8.64 3.05
C LEU A 148 25.72 -8.00 1.79
N PRO A 149 25.21 -8.33 0.58
CA PRO A 149 25.63 -7.63 -0.62
C PRO A 149 25.10 -6.18 -0.60
N ASP A 150 25.83 -5.27 -1.23
CA ASP A 150 25.35 -3.92 -1.44
C ASP A 150 24.07 -3.94 -2.27
N PHE A 151 23.07 -3.17 -1.82
CA PHE A 151 21.81 -3.05 -2.52
C PHE A 151 21.86 -1.91 -3.52
N VAL A 152 21.55 -2.23 -4.77
CA VAL A 152 21.43 -1.26 -5.87
C VAL A 152 19.97 -1.26 -6.32
N LEU A 153 19.43 -0.07 -6.57
CA LEU A 153 18.08 0.05 -7.12
C LEU A 153 18.01 -0.67 -8.48
N PRO A 154 16.98 -1.49 -8.72
CA PRO A 154 16.86 -2.21 -9.97
C PRO A 154 16.71 -1.25 -11.15
N SER A 155 17.36 -1.56 -12.27
CA SER A 155 17.18 -0.82 -13.51
C SER A 155 15.82 -1.16 -14.14
N GLU A 156 15.38 -0.35 -15.10
CA GLU A 156 14.18 -0.64 -15.90
C GLU A 156 14.26 -2.00 -16.59
N GLU A 157 15.43 -2.41 -17.06
CA GLU A 157 15.64 -3.73 -17.67
C GLU A 157 15.43 -4.86 -16.65
N THR A 158 15.95 -4.70 -15.43
CA THR A 158 15.71 -5.66 -14.33
C THR A 158 14.24 -5.71 -13.95
N LEU A 159 13.56 -4.56 -13.88
CA LEU A 159 12.12 -4.51 -13.58
C LEU A 159 11.28 -5.17 -14.67
N ALA A 160 11.57 -4.89 -15.95
CA ALA A 160 10.87 -5.52 -17.07
C ALA A 160 11.06 -7.05 -17.09
N ALA A 161 12.28 -7.53 -16.80
CA ALA A 161 12.56 -8.96 -16.69
C ALA A 161 11.80 -9.60 -15.50
N LEU A 162 11.76 -8.92 -14.36
CA LEU A 162 10.97 -9.32 -13.19
C LEU A 162 9.48 -9.38 -13.52
N GLU A 163 8.91 -8.33 -14.12
CA GLU A 163 7.50 -8.25 -14.54
C GLU A 163 7.13 -9.39 -15.51
N SER A 164 8.00 -9.69 -16.50
CA SER A 164 7.78 -10.81 -17.42
C SER A 164 7.71 -12.16 -16.69
N ASP A 165 8.58 -12.40 -15.71
CA ASP A 165 8.55 -13.61 -14.89
C ASP A 165 7.27 -13.71 -14.02
N LEU A 166 6.83 -12.58 -13.47
CA LEU A 166 5.59 -12.50 -12.70
C LEU A 166 4.37 -12.77 -13.60
N ASP A 167 4.34 -12.21 -14.80
CA ASP A 167 3.27 -12.39 -15.80
C ASP A 167 3.06 -13.84 -16.20
N GLU A 168 4.15 -14.58 -16.41
CA GLU A 168 4.06 -16.01 -16.68
C GLU A 168 3.37 -16.77 -15.56
N TRP A 169 3.71 -16.46 -14.31
CA TRP A 169 3.13 -17.11 -13.15
C TRP A 169 1.66 -16.73 -12.98
N PHE A 170 1.31 -15.45 -13.07
CA PHE A 170 -0.07 -14.97 -12.96
C PHE A 170 -0.95 -15.57 -14.05
N SER A 171 -0.45 -15.70 -15.28
CA SER A 171 -1.17 -16.31 -16.39
C SER A 171 -1.45 -17.80 -16.11
N LYS A 172 -0.45 -18.54 -15.62
CA LYS A 172 -0.61 -19.94 -15.16
C LYS A 172 -1.65 -20.06 -14.03
N LYS A 173 -1.78 -19.04 -13.18
CA LYS A 173 -2.78 -18.95 -12.09
C LYS A 173 -4.10 -18.30 -12.48
N ARG A 174 -4.34 -18.02 -13.77
CA ARG A 174 -5.57 -17.39 -14.30
C ARG A 174 -5.85 -16.00 -13.72
N ARG A 175 -4.78 -15.26 -13.42
CA ARG A 175 -4.78 -13.91 -12.86
C ARG A 175 -4.42 -12.83 -13.88
N GLY A 176 -4.33 -13.19 -15.16
CA GLY A 176 -3.94 -12.30 -16.25
C GLY A 176 -2.46 -12.39 -16.60
N LYS A 177 -2.07 -11.69 -17.66
CA LYS A 177 -0.70 -11.63 -18.18
C LYS A 177 -0.28 -10.17 -18.25
N TYR A 178 -0.36 -9.51 -17.11
CA TYR A 178 0.04 -8.13 -16.93
C TYR A 178 0.38 -7.91 -15.46
N SER A 179 1.56 -7.36 -15.24
CA SER A 179 2.04 -6.88 -13.97
C SER A 179 2.99 -5.71 -14.18
N LYS A 180 3.02 -4.80 -13.21
CA LYS A 180 3.93 -3.65 -13.18
C LYS A 180 4.49 -3.53 -11.77
N VAL A 181 5.79 -3.30 -11.65
CA VAL A 181 6.50 -3.13 -10.38
C VAL A 181 6.92 -1.68 -10.24
N PHE A 182 6.33 -0.97 -9.27
CA PHE A 182 6.75 0.37 -8.90
C PHE A 182 7.76 0.29 -7.75
N VAL A 183 8.80 1.14 -7.79
CA VAL A 183 9.89 1.17 -6.80
C VAL A 183 9.89 2.51 -6.08
N TYR A 184 9.89 2.47 -4.75
CA TYR A 184 9.90 3.67 -3.90
C TYR A 184 11.01 3.55 -2.85
N PRO A 185 12.19 4.16 -3.10
CA PRO A 185 13.24 4.28 -2.10
C PRO A 185 12.78 5.21 -0.98
N LYS A 186 12.82 4.75 0.27
CA LYS A 186 12.56 5.55 1.48
C LYS A 186 13.66 5.31 2.50
N GLU A 187 13.77 6.17 3.51
CA GLU A 187 14.80 6.05 4.54
C GLU A 187 14.82 4.62 5.13
N GLY A 188 15.97 3.95 4.99
CA GLY A 188 16.21 2.59 5.48
C GLY A 188 15.48 1.45 4.75
N HIS A 189 14.60 1.72 3.78
CA HIS A 189 13.82 0.69 3.08
C HIS A 189 13.58 1.01 1.61
N THR A 190 13.63 0.00 0.74
CA THR A 190 13.11 0.12 -0.63
C THR A 190 11.79 -0.61 -0.74
N TRP A 191 10.74 0.12 -1.05
CA TRP A 191 9.39 -0.42 -1.23
C TRP A 191 9.15 -0.80 -2.68
N PHE A 192 8.41 -1.89 -2.86
CA PHE A 192 7.96 -2.36 -4.15
C PHE A 192 6.46 -2.57 -4.13
N LEU A 193 5.80 -2.11 -5.18
CA LEU A 193 4.37 -2.28 -5.36
C LEU A 193 4.12 -3.06 -6.64
N VAL A 194 3.51 -4.23 -6.53
CA VAL A 194 3.23 -5.10 -7.66
C VAL A 194 1.77 -4.95 -8.04
N ARG A 195 1.50 -4.24 -9.14
CA ARG A 195 0.19 -4.16 -9.77
C ARG A 195 -0.05 -5.44 -10.57
N HIS A 196 -1.17 -6.12 -10.36
CA HIS A 196 -1.55 -7.29 -11.13
C HIS A 196 -3.05 -7.59 -11.06
N GLY A 197 -3.53 -8.50 -11.90
CA GLY A 197 -4.93 -8.93 -11.89
C GLY A 197 -5.28 -9.93 -10.78
N LYS A 198 -6.52 -9.88 -10.30
CA LYS A 198 -7.17 -10.93 -9.49
C LYS A 198 -7.68 -12.08 -10.38
N PRO A 199 -8.15 -13.20 -9.80
CA PRO A 199 -8.94 -14.17 -10.56
C PRO A 199 -10.13 -13.51 -11.25
N TYR A 200 -10.52 -14.04 -12.41
CA TYR A 200 -11.64 -13.52 -13.18
C TYR A 200 -12.93 -13.56 -12.35
N ALA A 201 -13.61 -12.42 -12.23
CA ALA A 201 -14.81 -12.26 -11.44
C ALA A 201 -16.05 -12.23 -12.35
N ARG A 202 -17.16 -12.73 -11.80
CA ARG A 202 -18.50 -12.62 -12.39
C ARG A 202 -19.42 -12.05 -11.32
N GLU A 203 -19.91 -10.84 -11.52
CA GLU A 203 -20.86 -10.19 -10.63
C GLU A 203 -22.24 -10.12 -11.33
N ALA A 204 -23.30 -10.39 -10.57
CA ALA A 204 -24.66 -10.12 -11.05
C ALA A 204 -24.94 -8.63 -10.92
N VAL A 205 -25.36 -8.00 -12.00
CA VAL A 205 -25.66 -6.57 -12.05
C VAL A 205 -27.09 -6.35 -12.56
N ILE A 206 -27.70 -5.24 -12.17
CA ILE A 206 -28.98 -4.80 -12.74
C ILE A 206 -28.69 -3.72 -13.75
N GLU A 207 -29.01 -3.96 -15.01
CA GLU A 207 -28.87 -3.01 -16.11
C GLU A 207 -30.21 -2.89 -16.82
N ALA A 208 -30.67 -1.66 -17.04
CA ALA A 208 -31.95 -1.36 -17.68
C ALA A 208 -33.17 -2.11 -17.07
N GLY A 209 -33.12 -2.42 -15.77
CA GLY A 209 -34.19 -3.15 -15.06
C GLY A 209 -34.13 -4.67 -15.19
N GLU A 210 -33.12 -5.21 -15.88
CA GLU A 210 -32.90 -6.65 -16.03
C GLU A 210 -31.66 -7.11 -15.25
N SER A 211 -31.71 -8.34 -14.74
CA SER A 211 -30.55 -8.97 -14.09
C SER A 211 -29.62 -9.55 -15.16
N THR A 212 -28.43 -8.98 -15.33
CA THR A 212 -27.40 -9.45 -16.26
C THR A 212 -26.14 -9.93 -15.50
N SER A 213 -25.11 -10.37 -16.22
CA SER A 213 -23.83 -10.79 -15.64
C SER A 213 -22.71 -9.96 -16.24
N GLN A 214 -21.95 -9.27 -15.39
CA GLN A 214 -20.74 -8.57 -15.79
C GLN A 214 -19.52 -9.44 -15.48
N TYR A 215 -18.60 -9.50 -16.44
CA TYR A 215 -17.39 -10.29 -16.38
C TYR A 215 -16.19 -9.37 -16.46
N PHE A 216 -15.30 -9.44 -15.48
CA PHE A 216 -14.12 -8.59 -15.46
C PHE A 216 -12.99 -9.21 -14.66
N ARG A 217 -11.79 -8.67 -14.81
CA ARG A 217 -10.65 -9.00 -13.97
C ARG A 217 -10.32 -7.80 -13.09
N PRO A 218 -10.64 -7.82 -11.79
CA PRO A 218 -10.28 -6.70 -10.92
C PRO A 218 -8.77 -6.57 -10.79
N GLU A 219 -8.27 -5.35 -10.78
CA GLU A 219 -6.88 -5.05 -10.45
C GLU A 219 -6.64 -5.12 -8.93
N LYS A 220 -5.38 -5.32 -8.54
CA LYS A 220 -4.89 -5.34 -7.17
C LYS A 220 -3.44 -4.88 -7.13
N PHE A 221 -3.05 -4.33 -5.99
CA PHE A 221 -1.66 -4.16 -5.60
C PHE A 221 -1.25 -5.10 -4.45
N ASP A 222 -0.07 -5.71 -4.58
CA ASP A 222 0.67 -6.35 -3.49
C ASP A 222 1.86 -5.46 -3.09
N VAL A 223 2.21 -5.45 -1.81
CA VAL A 223 3.25 -4.56 -1.26
C VAL A 223 4.42 -5.36 -0.72
N LEU A 224 5.63 -4.99 -1.08
CA LEU A 224 6.86 -5.51 -0.49
C LEU A 224 7.72 -4.35 0.01
N ALA A 225 8.57 -4.61 1.00
CA ALA A 225 9.61 -3.68 1.41
C ALA A 225 10.88 -4.44 1.78
N TYR A 226 12.02 -3.99 1.27
CA TYR A 226 13.34 -4.56 1.56
C TYR A 226 14.15 -3.62 2.47
N ASN A 227 14.72 -4.17 3.52
CA ASN A 227 15.64 -3.53 4.43
C ASN A 227 17.08 -4.01 4.14
N PRO A 228 17.96 -3.15 3.57
CA PRO A 228 19.33 -3.52 3.23
C PRO A 228 20.25 -3.69 4.46
N VAL A 229 19.91 -3.12 5.61
CA VAL A 229 20.73 -3.18 6.83
C VAL A 229 20.73 -4.59 7.42
N ILE A 230 19.58 -5.27 7.41
CA ILE A 230 19.41 -6.60 8.01
C ILE A 230 19.10 -7.70 6.98
N GLY A 231 19.05 -7.35 5.69
CA GLY A 231 18.81 -8.30 4.60
C GLY A 231 17.41 -8.95 4.66
N GLU A 232 16.42 -8.18 5.09
CA GLU A 232 15.04 -8.63 5.30
C GLU A 232 14.11 -8.07 4.22
N ILE A 233 13.23 -8.90 3.68
CA ILE A 233 12.10 -8.50 2.86
C ILE A 233 10.80 -8.86 3.55
N ARG A 234 9.90 -7.89 3.65
CA ARG A 234 8.53 -8.09 4.12
C ARG A 234 7.57 -7.98 2.95
N MET A 235 6.50 -8.76 2.97
CA MET A 235 5.51 -8.77 1.88
C MET A 235 4.08 -8.94 2.37
N ASN A 236 3.18 -8.16 1.79
CA ASN A 236 1.74 -8.32 1.84
C ASN A 236 1.25 -8.83 0.48
N ALA A 237 0.82 -10.08 0.48
CA ALA A 237 0.15 -10.71 -0.64
C ALA A 237 -0.93 -11.66 -0.11
N GLU A 238 -1.92 -11.97 -0.95
CA GLU A 238 -3.11 -12.70 -0.51
C GLU A 238 -2.81 -14.19 -0.30
N THR A 239 -2.07 -14.79 -1.23
CA THR A 239 -1.83 -16.23 -1.26
C THR A 239 -0.41 -16.59 -0.86
N LYS A 240 -0.23 -17.81 -0.34
CA LYS A 240 1.12 -18.37 -0.10
C LYS A 240 1.94 -18.49 -1.39
N GLY A 241 1.27 -18.76 -2.52
CA GLY A 241 1.91 -18.89 -3.82
C GLY A 241 2.49 -17.57 -4.34
N GLU A 242 1.75 -16.46 -4.18
CA GLU A 242 2.26 -15.12 -4.52
C GLU A 242 3.47 -14.77 -3.65
N LYS A 243 3.41 -15.05 -2.34
CA LYS A 243 4.56 -14.82 -1.45
C LYS A 243 5.79 -15.64 -1.83
N GLU A 244 5.60 -16.90 -2.18
CA GLU A 244 6.71 -17.75 -2.64
C GLU A 244 7.28 -17.25 -3.98
N LEU A 245 6.41 -16.85 -4.92
CA LEU A 245 6.82 -16.22 -6.18
C LEU A 245 7.67 -14.99 -5.92
N TYR A 246 7.18 -14.06 -5.12
CA TYR A 246 7.87 -12.82 -4.81
C TYR A 246 9.20 -13.07 -4.12
N ARG A 247 9.23 -13.92 -3.09
CA ARG A 247 10.47 -14.31 -2.40
C ARG A 247 11.55 -14.79 -3.38
N LYS A 248 11.17 -15.63 -4.35
CA LYS A 248 12.10 -16.20 -5.34
C LYS A 248 12.49 -15.19 -6.41
N LYS A 249 11.51 -14.53 -7.03
CA LYS A 249 11.76 -13.64 -8.17
C LYS A 249 12.44 -12.35 -7.75
N PHE A 250 12.07 -11.75 -6.63
CA PHE A 250 12.84 -10.62 -6.09
C PHE A 250 14.24 -11.05 -5.63
N GLY A 251 14.39 -12.24 -5.03
CA GLY A 251 15.72 -12.78 -4.71
C GLY A 251 16.63 -12.91 -5.94
N PHE A 252 16.09 -13.47 -7.02
CA PHE A 252 16.82 -13.66 -8.27
C PHE A 252 17.13 -12.34 -8.98
N HIS A 253 16.13 -11.49 -9.21
CA HIS A 253 16.31 -10.27 -9.99
C HIS A 253 17.11 -9.20 -9.24
N LEU A 254 17.03 -9.15 -7.91
CA LEU A 254 17.79 -8.16 -7.12
C LEU A 254 19.16 -8.66 -6.66
N PHE A 255 19.35 -9.97 -6.47
CA PHE A 255 20.57 -10.53 -5.87
C PHE A 255 21.18 -11.71 -6.61
N GLY A 256 20.59 -12.13 -7.73
CA GLY A 256 21.04 -13.28 -8.53
C GLY A 256 20.75 -14.65 -7.91
N ASP A 257 19.92 -14.74 -6.86
CA ASP A 257 19.65 -15.98 -6.13
C ASP A 257 18.18 -16.11 -5.70
N GLU A 258 17.45 -17.09 -6.24
CA GLU A 258 16.05 -17.37 -5.86
C GLU A 258 15.88 -17.76 -4.38
N GLU A 259 16.94 -18.24 -3.74
CA GLU A 259 16.93 -18.59 -2.32
C GLU A 259 17.62 -17.53 -1.45
N PHE A 260 17.81 -16.32 -1.98
CA PHE A 260 18.36 -15.20 -1.20
C PHE A 260 17.55 -14.96 0.08
N PHE A 261 16.22 -14.94 -0.02
CA PHE A 261 15.30 -14.77 1.11
C PHE A 261 14.79 -16.12 1.66
N ASN A 262 15.70 -17.04 1.99
CA ASN A 262 15.32 -18.40 2.38
C ASN A 262 14.84 -18.59 3.83
N GLU A 263 15.06 -17.61 4.72
CA GLU A 263 14.63 -17.71 6.11
C GLU A 263 13.34 -16.96 6.37
N ARG A 264 12.58 -17.45 7.33
CA ARG A 264 11.47 -16.70 7.94
C ARG A 264 12.03 -15.90 9.10
N SER A 265 11.94 -14.58 9.06
CA SER A 265 12.28 -13.73 10.22
C SER A 265 11.33 -14.06 11.36
N ARG A 266 11.84 -14.47 12.51
CA ARG A 266 10.98 -14.79 13.65
C ARG A 266 10.91 -13.60 14.58
N PHE A 267 9.70 -13.24 14.99
CA PHE A 267 9.54 -12.39 16.16
C PHE A 267 9.77 -13.22 17.41
N ASP A 268 10.65 -12.76 18.29
CA ASP A 268 10.82 -13.33 19.62
C ASP A 268 9.91 -12.60 20.60
N LEU A 269 9.01 -13.30 21.28
CA LEU A 269 8.09 -12.72 22.25
C LEU A 269 8.47 -13.02 23.70
N GLU A 270 9.57 -13.76 23.91
CA GLU A 270 10.09 -14.06 25.24
C GLU A 270 10.57 -12.84 26.03
N PRO A 271 10.98 -11.69 25.43
CA PRO A 271 11.23 -10.48 26.22
C PRO A 271 10.08 -10.10 27.16
N LEU A 272 8.82 -10.34 26.76
CA LEU A 272 7.64 -10.11 27.62
C LEU A 272 7.68 -10.91 28.93
N ARG A 273 8.31 -12.08 28.91
CA ARG A 273 8.46 -12.96 30.08
C ARG A 273 9.77 -12.68 30.82
N GLN A 274 10.85 -12.42 30.10
CA GLN A 274 12.20 -12.29 30.67
C GLN A 274 12.41 -10.97 31.43
N ILE A 275 11.98 -9.85 30.83
CA ILE A 275 12.16 -8.51 31.41
C ILE A 275 10.82 -7.82 31.72
N GLY A 276 9.70 -8.49 31.44
CA GLY A 276 8.38 -8.05 31.89
C GLY A 276 7.95 -6.73 31.26
N GLU A 277 7.52 -5.78 32.10
CA GLU A 277 7.08 -4.46 31.67
C GLU A 277 8.19 -3.65 31.00
N ASP A 278 9.46 -3.90 31.33
CA ASP A 278 10.60 -3.20 30.73
C ASP A 278 10.71 -3.48 29.22
N ALA A 279 10.14 -4.60 28.74
CA ALA A 279 10.03 -4.89 27.31
C ALA A 279 9.12 -3.89 26.56
N LEU A 280 8.36 -3.04 27.27
CA LEU A 280 7.47 -2.04 26.68
C LEU A 280 8.00 -0.61 26.76
N LEU A 281 9.17 -0.38 27.36
CA LEU A 281 9.75 0.97 27.44
C LEU A 281 9.84 1.59 26.05
N CYS A 282 9.70 2.91 25.94
CA CYS A 282 9.78 3.61 24.66
C CYS A 282 10.42 5.01 24.76
N ASP A 283 10.96 5.37 25.92
CA ASP A 283 11.54 6.71 26.15
C ASP A 283 12.79 7.00 25.29
N ASP A 284 13.41 5.97 24.73
CA ASP A 284 14.53 6.00 23.79
C ASP A 284 14.09 5.87 22.31
N VAL A 285 12.78 5.91 22.04
CA VAL A 285 12.19 5.89 20.70
C VAL A 285 11.34 7.13 20.47
N ASP A 286 11.93 8.11 19.79
CA ASP A 286 11.25 9.34 19.39
C ASP A 286 9.93 9.03 18.64
N GLY A 287 8.86 9.75 19.00
CA GLY A 287 7.56 9.64 18.38
C GLY A 287 6.59 8.65 19.04
N ILE A 288 6.99 7.91 20.09
CA ILE A 288 6.11 7.06 20.89
C ILE A 288 5.88 7.66 22.29
N GLU A 289 4.63 7.97 22.61
CA GLU A 289 4.25 8.44 23.96
C GLU A 289 4.10 7.30 24.97
N TYR A 290 3.52 6.16 24.56
CA TYR A 290 3.43 4.97 25.41
C TYR A 290 3.19 3.68 24.62
N VAL A 291 3.56 2.55 25.22
CA VAL A 291 3.19 1.19 24.76
C VAL A 291 2.50 0.42 25.88
N ARG A 292 1.39 -0.26 25.57
CA ARG A 292 0.69 -1.17 26.49
C ARG A 292 0.47 -2.55 25.89
N LEU A 293 0.72 -3.60 26.65
CA LEU A 293 0.41 -4.97 26.26
C LEU A 293 -1.07 -5.26 26.53
N LYS A 294 -1.82 -5.62 25.49
CA LYS A 294 -3.27 -5.84 25.52
C LYS A 294 -3.67 -7.31 25.48
N GLU A 295 -2.91 -8.12 24.76
CA GLU A 295 -3.18 -9.55 24.58
C GLU A 295 -1.89 -10.35 24.54
N VAL A 296 -1.87 -11.51 25.19
CA VAL A 296 -0.84 -12.55 25.03
C VAL A 296 -1.54 -13.87 24.77
N GLN A 297 -1.07 -14.62 23.77
CA GLN A 297 -1.50 -16.00 23.54
C GLN A 297 -0.34 -16.96 23.80
N VAL A 298 -0.54 -17.92 24.69
CA VAL A 298 0.45 -18.93 25.09
C VAL A 298 0.00 -20.29 24.57
N PHE A 299 0.84 -20.93 23.78
CA PHE A 299 0.64 -22.29 23.29
C PHE A 299 1.29 -23.29 24.24
N TRP A 300 0.47 -24.18 24.80
CA TRP A 300 0.91 -25.20 25.76
C TRP A 300 1.28 -26.53 25.09
N GLY A 301 1.02 -26.68 23.79
CA GLY A 301 1.34 -27.89 23.04
C GLY A 301 0.28 -28.99 23.19
N GLY A 302 0.75 -30.24 23.15
CA GLY A 302 -0.10 -31.43 23.29
C GLY A 302 -0.93 -31.78 22.05
N ALA A 303 -1.57 -32.95 22.10
CA ALA A 303 -2.38 -33.50 21.00
C ALA A 303 -3.58 -32.61 20.62
N HIS A 304 -4.07 -31.82 21.57
CA HIS A 304 -5.24 -30.95 21.40
C HIS A 304 -4.88 -29.50 21.04
N LYS A 305 -3.58 -29.19 20.91
CA LYS A 305 -3.09 -27.85 20.54
C LYS A 305 -3.62 -26.75 21.48
N ASP A 306 -3.43 -26.94 22.78
CA ASP A 306 -3.97 -26.04 23.81
C ASP A 306 -3.36 -24.62 23.74
N VAL A 307 -4.22 -23.61 23.80
CA VAL A 307 -3.86 -22.17 23.72
C VAL A 307 -4.59 -21.40 24.81
N GLU A 308 -3.83 -20.77 25.69
CA GLU A 308 -4.35 -19.82 26.68
C GLU A 308 -4.28 -18.40 26.11
N ILE A 309 -5.39 -17.67 26.14
CA ILE A 309 -5.47 -16.26 25.73
C ILE A 309 -5.68 -15.40 26.98
N ARG A 310 -4.75 -14.49 27.25
CA ARG A 310 -4.90 -13.44 28.26
C ARG A 310 -5.10 -12.09 27.58
N ARG A 311 -6.11 -11.33 28.02
CA ARG A 311 -6.44 -10.01 27.48
C ARG A 311 -6.78 -9.02 28.60
N SER A 312 -6.27 -7.80 28.49
CA SER A 312 -6.51 -6.69 29.44
C SER A 312 -6.39 -5.34 28.72
N GLU A 313 -6.85 -4.26 29.36
CA GLU A 313 -6.54 -2.91 28.90
C GLU A 313 -5.05 -2.56 29.12
N ASP A 314 -4.44 -3.20 30.10
CA ASP A 314 -3.01 -3.23 30.38
C ASP A 314 -2.72 -4.55 31.12
N ILE A 315 -2.02 -5.48 30.46
CA ILE A 315 -1.73 -6.79 31.02
C ILE A 315 -0.76 -6.68 32.19
N PHE A 316 0.29 -5.86 32.09
CA PHE A 316 1.29 -5.79 33.15
C PHE A 316 0.73 -5.07 34.37
N ALA A 317 -0.03 -3.98 34.21
CA ALA A 317 -0.70 -3.34 35.34
C ALA A 317 -1.67 -4.30 36.04
N SER A 318 -2.50 -5.02 35.28
CA SER A 318 -3.43 -6.02 35.83
C SER A 318 -2.73 -7.19 36.54
N LEU A 319 -1.53 -7.57 36.10
CA LEU A 319 -0.71 -8.59 36.75
C LEU A 319 -0.10 -8.06 38.05
N ARG A 320 0.44 -6.84 38.05
CA ARG A 320 0.97 -6.17 39.24
C ARG A 320 -0.07 -6.04 40.35
N ASP A 321 -1.27 -5.57 40.02
CA ASP A 321 -2.37 -5.39 41.00
C ASP A 321 -2.78 -6.70 41.70
N ARG A 322 -2.51 -7.84 41.06
CA ARG A 322 -2.83 -9.18 41.59
C ARG A 322 -1.61 -9.92 42.14
N GLY A 323 -0.42 -9.32 42.13
CA GLY A 323 0.83 -9.99 42.48
C GLY A 323 1.13 -11.21 41.61
N ALA A 324 0.71 -11.19 40.34
CA ALA A 324 0.85 -12.28 39.39
C ALA A 324 1.87 -11.95 38.29
N SER A 325 2.30 -12.97 37.54
CA SER A 325 3.17 -12.83 36.37
C SER A 325 2.56 -13.53 35.15
N LEU A 326 3.16 -13.32 33.98
CA LEU A 326 2.85 -14.14 32.80
C LEU A 326 3.16 -15.62 33.07
N PRO A 327 2.47 -16.57 32.40
CA PRO A 327 2.76 -17.99 32.57
C PRO A 327 4.24 -18.30 32.29
N GLY A 328 4.90 -19.00 33.21
CA GLY A 328 6.31 -19.39 33.08
C GLY A 328 6.56 -20.56 32.10
N GLY A 329 5.50 -21.28 31.71
CA GLY A 329 5.55 -22.35 30.72
C GLY A 329 4.81 -22.01 29.43
N GLY A 330 4.91 -22.89 28.43
CA GLY A 330 4.32 -22.70 27.10
C GLY A 330 5.06 -21.66 26.25
N LYS A 331 4.83 -21.70 24.94
CA LYS A 331 5.43 -20.76 23.98
C LYS A 331 4.51 -19.56 23.79
N ILE A 332 5.00 -18.34 23.95
CA ILE A 332 4.23 -17.15 23.57
C ILE A 332 4.16 -17.10 22.04
N ILE A 333 2.96 -17.28 21.48
CA ILE A 333 2.74 -17.37 20.02
C ILE A 333 2.19 -16.10 19.40
N LYS A 334 1.64 -15.19 20.20
CA LYS A 334 1.10 -13.91 19.75
C LYS A 334 1.08 -12.90 20.89
N ALA A 335 1.39 -11.65 20.56
CA ALA A 335 1.22 -10.50 21.45
C ALA A 335 0.49 -9.37 20.69
N SER A 336 -0.37 -8.64 21.39
CA SER A 336 -1.02 -7.42 20.88
C SER A 336 -0.64 -6.25 21.77
N PHE A 337 -0.16 -5.19 21.15
CA PHE A 337 0.24 -3.94 21.77
C PHE A 337 -0.70 -2.82 21.35
N GLN A 338 -0.87 -1.85 22.24
CA GLN A 338 -1.49 -0.57 21.96
C GLN A 338 -0.41 0.50 22.10
N ILE A 339 -0.10 1.17 20.99
CA ILE A 339 0.95 2.18 20.90
C ILE A 339 0.30 3.53 20.66
N LYS A 340 0.68 4.52 21.46
CA LYS A 340 0.27 5.92 21.26
C LYS A 340 1.47 6.67 20.70
N PHE A 341 1.26 7.27 19.53
CA PHE A 341 2.25 8.12 18.88
C PHE A 341 2.02 9.58 19.23
N GLU A 342 3.10 10.33 19.26
CA GLU A 342 3.07 11.79 19.42
C GLU A 342 2.20 12.43 18.33
N GLY A 343 1.38 13.41 18.71
CA GLY A 343 0.46 14.10 17.78
C GLY A 343 -0.73 13.27 17.27
N SER A 344 -0.76 11.95 17.49
CA SER A 344 -1.88 11.09 17.07
C SER A 344 -2.98 11.05 18.12
N LYS A 345 -4.21 11.49 17.80
CA LYS A 345 -5.35 11.46 18.76
C LYS A 345 -5.64 10.08 19.31
N THR A 346 -5.61 9.05 18.46
CA THR A 346 -5.98 7.67 18.83
C THR A 346 -4.76 6.74 18.88
N PRO A 347 -4.65 5.89 19.91
CA PRO A 347 -3.66 4.82 19.93
C PRO A 347 -3.92 3.79 18.83
N ARG A 348 -2.86 3.16 18.32
CA ARG A 348 -2.91 2.17 17.25
C ARG A 348 -2.54 0.80 17.81
N SER A 349 -3.04 -0.26 17.18
CA SER A 349 -2.77 -1.63 17.61
C SER A 349 -1.69 -2.24 16.74
N VAL A 350 -0.73 -2.89 17.39
CA VAL A 350 0.32 -3.67 16.75
C VAL A 350 0.19 -5.11 17.21
N ILE A 351 0.14 -6.06 16.27
CA ILE A 351 0.04 -7.48 16.60
C ILE A 351 1.27 -8.20 16.05
N LEU A 352 2.00 -8.87 16.94
CA LEU A 352 3.10 -9.74 16.57
C LEU A 352 2.67 -11.18 16.73
N SER A 353 2.98 -12.02 15.74
CA SER A 353 2.89 -13.48 15.86
C SER A 353 4.31 -14.03 15.94
N SER A 354 4.61 -14.93 16.89
CA SER A 354 5.94 -15.56 17.08
C SER A 354 6.45 -16.40 15.90
N GLY A 355 5.72 -16.38 14.79
CA GLY A 355 6.22 -16.75 13.48
C GLY A 355 6.85 -15.52 12.84
N ASN A 356 6.53 -15.29 11.58
CA ASN A 356 7.10 -14.23 10.76
C ASN A 356 6.05 -13.23 10.29
N ARG A 357 5.11 -12.88 11.16
CA ARG A 357 3.99 -12.00 10.79
C ARG A 357 3.76 -10.91 11.83
N ALA A 358 3.76 -9.68 11.36
CA ALA A 358 3.31 -8.51 12.12
C ALA A 358 2.10 -7.85 11.44
N GLN A 359 1.30 -7.16 12.24
CA GLN A 359 0.19 -6.34 11.78
C GLN A 359 0.23 -4.96 12.41
N PHE A 360 0.15 -3.92 11.57
CA PHE A 360 0.16 -2.51 11.97
C PHE A 360 -1.09 -1.83 11.40
N LYS A 361 -1.62 -0.80 12.07
CA LYS A 361 -2.82 -0.11 11.53
C LYS A 361 -2.51 0.86 10.38
N ARG A 362 -1.29 1.40 10.33
CA ARG A 362 -0.80 2.37 9.34
C ARG A 362 0.72 2.22 9.18
N ASP A 363 1.20 2.30 7.95
CA ASP A 363 2.63 2.15 7.64
C ASP A 363 3.47 3.41 7.91
N GLY A 364 2.85 4.58 8.03
CA GLY A 364 3.55 5.81 8.43
C GLY A 364 4.25 5.72 9.80
N ASP A 365 3.84 4.78 10.66
CA ASP A 365 4.55 4.51 11.92
C ASP A 365 5.34 3.19 11.90
N ALA A 366 5.35 2.46 10.77
CA ALA A 366 5.98 1.14 10.71
C ALA A 366 7.47 1.21 11.04
N GLU A 367 8.16 2.26 10.60
CA GLU A 367 9.58 2.46 10.91
C GLU A 367 9.80 2.68 12.42
N VAL A 368 9.01 3.56 13.04
CA VAL A 368 9.07 3.84 14.48
C VAL A 368 8.75 2.57 15.29
N ILE A 369 7.74 1.80 14.83
CA ILE A 369 7.40 0.51 15.43
C ILE A 369 8.55 -0.48 15.28
N GLU A 370 9.16 -0.60 14.10
CA GLU A 370 10.25 -1.55 13.87
C GLU A 370 11.51 -1.20 14.66
N ARG A 371 11.82 0.09 14.79
CA ARG A 371 12.88 0.58 15.67
C ARG A 371 12.64 0.17 17.12
N TRP A 372 11.43 0.40 17.62
CA TRP A 372 11.03 -0.06 18.96
C TRP A 372 11.11 -1.60 19.08
N LEU A 373 10.62 -2.34 18.09
CA LEU A 373 10.68 -3.81 18.08
C LEU A 373 12.12 -4.33 18.10
N GLY A 374 13.02 -3.68 17.37
CA GLY A 374 14.45 -4.00 17.35
C GLY A 374 15.11 -3.74 18.71
N LEU A 375 14.95 -2.53 19.25
CA LEU A 375 15.53 -2.13 20.54
C LEU A 375 15.02 -2.96 21.72
N ARG A 376 13.80 -3.51 21.64
CA ARG A 376 13.22 -4.39 22.67
C ARG A 376 13.45 -5.86 22.44
N GLY A 377 14.24 -6.22 21.42
CA GLY A 377 14.62 -7.61 21.15
C GLY A 377 13.47 -8.46 20.59
N PHE A 378 12.38 -7.84 20.10
CA PHE A 378 11.29 -8.56 19.45
C PHE A 378 11.69 -9.03 18.03
N ILE A 379 12.69 -8.42 17.39
CA ILE A 379 13.22 -8.81 16.08
C ILE A 379 14.55 -9.56 16.27
N VAL A 380 14.59 -10.84 15.86
CA VAL A 380 15.78 -11.69 15.99
C VAL A 380 16.86 -11.29 14.97
N GLY A 381 17.96 -10.70 15.47
CA GLY A 381 19.13 -10.32 14.67
C GLY A 381 19.33 -8.80 14.51
N ALA A 382 18.50 -7.96 15.13
CA ALA A 382 18.67 -6.50 15.15
C ALA A 382 19.71 -6.02 16.20
N GLY A 383 20.20 -6.91 17.06
CA GLY A 383 21.23 -6.62 18.06
C GLY A 383 22.63 -6.61 17.44
N GLY A 384 22.94 -5.52 16.75
CA GLY A 384 24.24 -5.27 16.11
C GLY A 384 24.72 -3.84 16.32
N VAL A 385 24.59 -3.31 17.53
CA VAL A 385 25.49 -2.26 18.03
C VAL A 385 25.94 -2.72 19.41
N SER A 386 27.01 -3.52 19.44
CA SER A 386 27.83 -3.59 20.63
C SER A 386 28.62 -2.29 20.68
N ASP A 387 28.40 -1.50 21.73
CA ASP A 387 29.40 -0.55 22.20
C ASP A 387 30.71 -1.31 22.41
N GLU A 388 31.66 -1.10 21.51
CA GLU A 388 33.11 -1.04 21.78
C GLU A 388 33.82 -0.22 20.70
#